data_AF-W4RJI9-F1
#
_entry.id   AF-W4RJI9-F1
#
_cell.length_a   1.000
_cell.length_b   1.000
_cell.length_c   1.000
_cell.angle_alpha   90.00
_cell.angle_beta   90.00
_cell.angle_gamma   90.00
#
_symmetry.space_group_name_H-M   'P 1'
#
loop_
_entity.id
_entity.type
_entity.pdbx_description
1 polymer ?
#
loop_
_entity_poly.entity_id
_entity_poly.type
_entity_poly.pdbx_seq_one_letter_code
_entity_poly.pdbx_strand_id
1 'polypeptide(L)'
;MSAVKKFYEATKELIEILQKPQEDRDEKISKVEELLDRREFLMKEIVPPYTPEEMELGKQIVQLNARLEQLLKDEKVLIQKDIKNLQAKKESNTKYVNPYQNLSTDGMFYDKRK
;
A
#
# COMPACT_ATOMS: atom_id res chain seq x y z
N MET A 1 2.86 7.93 -30.34
CA MET A 1 2.04 8.32 -29.17
C MET A 1 2.92 9.12 -28.22
N SER A 2 2.54 10.36 -27.89
CA SER A 2 3.42 11.26 -27.13
C SER A 2 3.58 10.88 -25.65
N ALA A 3 4.66 11.36 -25.02
CA ALA A 3 4.94 11.11 -23.61
C ALA A 3 3.80 11.59 -22.70
N VAL A 4 3.22 12.75 -23.01
CA VAL A 4 2.06 13.32 -22.29
C VAL A 4 0.86 12.36 -22.34
N LYS A 5 0.52 11.84 -23.52
CA LYS A 5 -0.60 10.91 -23.67
C LYS A 5 -0.36 9.59 -22.93
N LYS A 6 0.86 9.05 -23.02
CA LYS A 6 1.24 7.83 -22.28
C LYS A 6 1.17 8.05 -20.76
N PHE A 7 1.58 9.22 -20.27
CA PHE A 7 1.51 9.56 -18.84
C PHE A 7 0.07 9.69 -18.36
N TYR A 8 -0.79 10.30 -19.17
CA TYR A 8 -2.23 10.37 -18.91
C TYR A 8 -2.86 8.98 -18.79
N GLU A 9 -2.55 8.08 -19.73
CA GLU A 9 -3.06 6.71 -19.72
C GLU A 9 -2.56 5.92 -18.51
N ALA A 10 -1.26 5.98 -18.20
CA ALA A 10 -0.70 5.34 -17.01
C ALA A 10 -1.33 5.88 -15.71
N THR A 11 -1.65 7.18 -15.67
CA THR A 11 -2.33 7.79 -14.52
C THR A 11 -3.77 7.28 -14.37
N LYS A 12 -4.51 7.11 -15.48
CA LYS A 12 -5.85 6.52 -15.46
C LYS A 12 -5.84 5.06 -15.03
N GLU A 13 -4.93 4.27 -15.59
CA GLU A 13 -4.77 2.85 -15.28
C GLU A 13 -4.47 2.65 -13.79
N LEU A 14 -3.58 3.48 -13.23
CA LEU A 14 -3.25 3.45 -11.81
C LEU A 14 -4.45 3.80 -10.91
N ILE A 15 -5.24 4.81 -11.28
CA ILE A 15 -6.48 5.14 -10.57
C ILE A 15 -7.46 3.96 -10.62
N GLU A 16 -7.63 3.34 -11.78
CA GLU A 16 -8.54 2.20 -11.95
C GLU A 16 -8.13 1.02 -11.05
N ILE A 17 -6.85 0.67 -11.02
CA ILE A 17 -6.33 -0.42 -10.17
C ILE A 17 -6.52 -0.11 -8.69
N LEU A 18 -6.27 1.13 -8.26
CA LEU A 18 -6.45 1.52 -6.86
C LEU A 18 -7.93 1.49 -6.43
N GLN A 19 -8.87 1.69 -7.35
CA GLN A 19 -10.30 1.66 -7.08
C GLN A 19 -10.93 0.27 -7.14
N LYS A 20 -10.29 -0.68 -7.81
CA LYS A 20 -10.81 -2.06 -7.88
C LYS A 20 -10.75 -2.73 -6.49
N PRO A 21 -11.82 -3.42 -6.08
CA PRO A 21 -11.82 -4.20 -4.84
C PRO A 21 -10.79 -5.34 -4.93
N GLN A 22 -10.20 -5.69 -3.78
CA GLN A 22 -9.13 -6.70 -3.67
C GLN A 22 -9.61 -8.11 -4.07
N GLU A 23 -9.02 -8.68 -5.12
CA GLU A 23 -9.04 -10.13 -5.39
C GLU A 23 -7.68 -10.78 -5.11
N ASP A 24 -6.59 -10.14 -5.57
CA ASP A 24 -5.20 -10.53 -5.25
C ASP A 24 -4.39 -9.29 -4.86
N ARG A 25 -3.85 -9.29 -3.62
CA ARG A 25 -3.13 -8.15 -3.06
C ARG A 25 -1.72 -8.01 -3.62
N ASP A 26 -1.03 -9.13 -3.83
CA ASP A 26 0.37 -9.09 -4.27
C ASP A 26 0.42 -8.66 -5.73
N GLU A 27 -0.48 -9.17 -6.57
CA GLU A 27 -0.61 -8.75 -7.96
C GLU A 27 -0.98 -7.24 -8.07
N LYS A 28 -1.89 -6.75 -7.22
CA LYS A 28 -2.23 -5.32 -7.18
C LYS A 28 -1.01 -4.46 -6.84
N ILE A 29 -0.21 -4.87 -5.85
CA ILE A 29 0.99 -4.14 -5.43
C ILE A 29 2.00 -4.08 -6.57
N SER A 30 2.32 -5.22 -7.20
CA SER A 30 3.26 -5.26 -8.32
C SER A 30 2.84 -4.36 -9.47
N LYS A 31 1.55 -4.39 -9.86
CA LYS A 31 1.03 -3.50 -10.92
C LYS A 31 1.09 -2.02 -10.54
N VAL A 32 0.81 -1.69 -9.28
CA VAL A 32 0.92 -0.30 -8.79
C VAL A 32 2.37 0.18 -8.86
N GLU A 33 3.34 -0.63 -8.43
CA GLU A 33 4.76 -0.32 -8.50
C GLU A 33 5.23 -0.12 -9.96
N GLU A 34 4.89 -1.06 -10.85
CA GLU A 34 5.21 -0.96 -12.28
C GLU A 34 4.66 0.33 -12.92
N LEU A 35 3.43 0.72 -12.58
CA LEU A 35 2.81 1.94 -13.10
C LEU A 35 3.42 3.21 -12.52
N LEU A 36 3.85 3.20 -11.25
CA LEU A 36 4.56 4.31 -10.63
C LEU A 36 5.92 4.53 -11.31
N ASP A 37 6.69 3.45 -11.52
CA ASP A 37 7.99 3.50 -12.21
C ASP A 37 7.84 4.00 -13.66
N ARG A 38 6.83 3.47 -14.36
CA ARG A 38 6.51 3.91 -15.72
C ARG A 38 6.15 5.39 -15.77
N ARG A 39 5.37 5.89 -14.81
CA ARG A 39 5.04 7.32 -14.70
C ARG A 39 6.28 8.16 -14.43
N GLU A 40 7.17 7.73 -13.55
CA GLU A 40 8.42 8.45 -13.26
C GLU A 40 9.28 8.58 -14.53
N PHE A 41 9.44 7.48 -15.27
CA PHE A 41 10.16 7.50 -16.54
C PHE A 41 9.50 8.46 -17.55
N LEU A 42 8.19 8.34 -17.76
CA LEU A 42 7.45 9.18 -18.70
C LEU A 42 7.49 10.67 -18.31
N MET A 43 7.54 10.99 -17.02
CA MET A 43 7.61 12.37 -16.54
C MET A 43 8.90 13.07 -17.00
N LYS A 44 10.01 12.33 -17.11
CA LYS A 44 11.30 12.84 -17.60
C LYS A 44 11.27 13.14 -19.10
N GLU A 45 10.40 12.45 -19.84
CA GLU A 45 10.23 12.58 -21.30
C GLU A 45 9.22 13.68 -21.70
N ILE A 46 8.49 14.28 -20.74
CA ILE A 46 7.54 15.36 -21.01
C ILE A 46 8.30 16.68 -21.14
N VAL A 47 8.72 17.00 -22.36
CA VAL A 47 9.47 18.21 -22.69
C VAL A 47 8.77 19.03 -23.78
N PRO A 48 8.90 20.38 -23.78
CA PRO A 48 8.34 21.23 -24.81
C PRO A 48 9.06 21.04 -26.16
N PRO A 49 8.45 21.45 -27.29
CA PRO A 49 7.16 22.14 -27.43
C PRO A 49 5.94 21.21 -27.36
N TYR A 50 4.82 21.74 -26.85
CA TYR A 50 3.57 20.99 -26.71
C TYR A 50 2.52 21.41 -27.76
N THR A 51 1.80 20.42 -28.27
CA THR A 51 0.61 20.64 -29.10
C THR A 51 -0.59 21.11 -28.24
N PRO A 52 -1.61 21.76 -28.82
CA PRO A 52 -2.83 22.13 -28.09
C PRO A 52 -3.53 20.96 -27.41
N GLU A 53 -3.52 19.78 -28.05
CA GLU A 53 -4.07 18.55 -27.48
C GLU A 53 -3.30 18.10 -26.21
N GLU A 54 -1.97 18.20 -26.25
CA GLU A 54 -1.12 17.85 -25.09
C GLU A 54 -1.27 18.85 -23.95
N MET A 55 -1.46 20.13 -24.25
CA MET A 55 -1.78 21.12 -23.21
C MET A 55 -3.09 20.79 -22.51
N GLU A 56 -4.11 20.37 -23.25
CA GLU A 56 -5.39 19.99 -22.67
C GLU A 56 -5.30 18.69 -21.85
N LEU A 57 -4.55 17.69 -22.35
CA LEU A 57 -4.22 16.50 -21.57
C LEU A 57 -3.44 16.86 -20.29
N GLY A 58 -2.50 17.81 -20.36
CA GLY A 58 -1.77 18.31 -19.21
C GLY A 58 -2.68 18.83 -18.10
N LYS A 59 -3.72 19.61 -18.45
CA LYS A 59 -4.72 20.08 -17.46
C LYS A 59 -5.49 18.91 -16.82
N GLN A 60 -5.89 17.93 -17.62
CA GLN A 60 -6.58 16.74 -17.09
C GLN A 60 -5.65 15.91 -16.19
N ILE A 61 -4.36 15.77 -16.56
CA ILE A 61 -3.36 15.08 -15.74
C ILE A 61 -3.26 15.72 -14.36
N VAL A 62 -3.23 17.05 -14.25
CA VAL A 62 -3.17 17.74 -12.95
C VAL A 62 -4.38 17.39 -12.08
N GLN A 63 -5.58 17.35 -12.66
CA GLN A 63 -6.80 16.96 -11.93
C GLN A 63 -6.77 15.49 -11.50
N LEU A 64 -6.34 14.59 -12.40
CA LEU A 64 -6.22 13.16 -12.10
C LEU A 64 -5.15 12.91 -11.03
N ASN A 65 -4.04 13.65 -11.04
CA ASN A 65 -2.98 13.52 -10.04
C ASN A 65 -3.47 13.83 -8.63
N ALA A 66 -4.33 14.85 -8.46
CA ALA A 66 -4.92 15.16 -7.16
C ALA A 66 -5.78 14.00 -6.63
N ARG A 67 -6.60 13.39 -7.50
CA ARG A 67 -7.39 12.20 -7.16
C ARG A 67 -6.50 10.99 -6.84
N LEU A 68 -5.48 10.77 -7.66
CA LEU A 68 -4.53 9.68 -7.47
C LEU A 68 -3.78 9.79 -6.14
N GLU A 69 -3.37 11.00 -5.75
CA GLU A 69 -2.70 11.24 -4.48
C GLU A 69 -3.59 10.84 -3.29
N GLN A 70 -4.89 11.15 -3.35
CA GLN A 70 -5.84 10.72 -2.32
C GLN A 70 -5.94 9.18 -2.25
N LEU A 71 -6.09 8.52 -3.40
CA LEU A 71 -6.17 7.06 -3.45
C LEU A 71 -4.91 6.37 -2.91
N LEU A 72 -3.72 6.90 -3.23
CA LEU A 72 -2.46 6.38 -2.69
C LEU A 72 -2.33 6.58 -1.18
N LYS A 73 -2.84 7.71 -0.65
CA LYS A 73 -2.90 7.94 0.81
C LYS A 73 -3.82 6.93 1.48
N ASP A 74 -4.98 6.67 0.90
CA ASP A 74 -5.95 5.71 1.43
C ASP A 74 -5.37 4.28 1.42
N GLU A 75 -4.75 3.87 0.30
CA GLU A 75 -4.08 2.57 0.18
C GLU A 75 -2.95 2.42 1.22
N LYS A 76 -2.15 3.48 1.42
CA LYS A 76 -1.10 3.48 2.47
C LYS A 76 -1.67 3.27 3.86
N VAL A 77 -2.80 3.90 4.19
CA VAL A 77 -3.47 3.72 5.48
C VAL A 77 -3.97 2.29 5.66
N LEU A 78 -4.52 1.68 4.61
CA LEU A 78 -4.95 0.28 4.62
C LEU A 78 -3.75 -0.66 4.90
N ILE A 79 -2.65 -0.49 4.18
CA ILE A 79 -1.43 -1.28 4.38
C ILE A 79 -0.91 -1.13 5.82
N GLN A 80 -0.90 0.09 6.38
CA GLN A 80 -0.48 0.32 7.77
C GLN A 80 -1.38 -0.38 8.77
N LYS A 81 -2.69 -0.37 8.55
CA LYS A 81 -3.67 -1.07 9.40
C LYS A 81 -3.43 -2.58 9.36
N ASP A 82 -3.16 -3.15 8.19
CA ASP A 82 -2.88 -4.57 8.03
C ASP A 82 -1.61 -5.00 8.77
N ILE A 83 -0.53 -4.21 8.67
CA ILE A 83 0.71 -4.47 9.40
C ILE A 83 0.45 -4.51 10.92
N LYS A 84 -0.30 -3.53 11.45
CA LYS A 84 -0.67 -3.49 12.88
C LYS A 84 -1.51 -4.70 13.28
N ASN A 85 -2.47 -5.10 12.48
CA ASN A 85 -3.31 -6.27 12.74
C ASN A 85 -2.49 -7.57 12.76
N LEU A 86 -1.53 -7.73 11.85
CA LEU A 86 -0.63 -8.87 11.82
C LEU A 86 0.27 -8.93 13.07
N GLN A 87 0.77 -7.79 13.54
CA GLN A 87 1.54 -7.69 14.78
C GLN A 87 0.69 -8.07 16.01
N ALA A 88 -0.51 -7.49 16.13
CA ALA A 88 -1.43 -7.80 17.23
C ALA A 88 -1.83 -9.29 17.26
N LYS A 89 -2.05 -9.89 16.09
CA LYS A 89 -2.34 -11.34 15.99
C LYS A 89 -1.15 -12.18 16.47
N LYS A 90 0.08 -11.82 16.10
CA LYS A 90 1.29 -12.49 16.61
C LYS A 90 1.39 -12.39 18.14
N GLU A 91 1.25 -11.19 18.70
CA GLU A 91 1.30 -10.97 20.16
C GLU A 91 0.23 -11.76 20.91
N SER A 92 -1.01 -11.76 20.39
CA SER A 92 -2.10 -12.54 21.00
C SER A 92 -1.79 -14.03 20.98
N ASN A 93 -1.30 -14.56 19.85
CA ASN A 93 -0.97 -15.98 19.70
C ASN A 93 0.19 -16.38 20.65
N THR A 94 1.21 -15.54 20.81
CA THR A 94 2.31 -15.79 21.76
C THR A 94 1.83 -15.82 23.21
N LYS A 95 0.85 -14.97 23.59
CA LYS A 95 0.25 -14.97 24.94
C LYS A 95 -0.59 -16.22 25.22
N TYR A 96 -1.26 -16.78 24.21
CA TYR A 96 -2.06 -18.01 24.37
C TYR A 96 -1.21 -19.29 24.31
N VAL A 97 -0.14 -19.31 23.51
CA VAL A 97 0.74 -20.49 23.36
C VAL A 97 1.71 -20.65 24.54
N ASN A 98 1.97 -19.58 25.31
CA ASN A 98 2.91 -19.64 26.44
C ASN A 98 2.33 -19.20 27.81
N PRO A 99 1.29 -19.88 28.35
CA PRO A 99 0.73 -19.53 29.66
C PRO A 99 1.68 -19.83 30.85
N TYR A 100 2.76 -20.59 30.61
CA TYR A 100 3.61 -21.14 31.67
C TYR A 100 5.07 -20.67 31.63
N GLN A 101 5.46 -19.79 30.71
CA GLN A 101 6.85 -19.30 30.65
C GLN A 101 7.24 -18.44 31.87
N ASN A 102 6.24 -17.92 32.61
CA ASN A 102 6.43 -17.21 33.88
C ASN A 102 5.95 -18.02 35.09
N LEU A 103 5.96 -19.36 35.02
CA LEU A 103 5.92 -20.15 36.26
C LEU A 103 7.33 -20.17 36.84
N SER A 104 7.72 -19.07 37.48
CA SER A 104 8.86 -19.06 38.39
C SER A 104 8.65 -20.19 39.39
N THR A 105 9.60 -21.11 39.40
CA THR A 105 9.66 -22.26 40.29
C THR A 105 9.80 -21.79 41.73
N ASP A 106 8.70 -21.51 42.41
CA ASP A 106 8.63 -21.57 43.86
C ASP A 106 7.71 -22.73 44.25
N GLY A 107 8.14 -23.93 43.84
CA GLY A 107 7.54 -25.18 44.27
C GLY A 107 7.96 -25.49 45.70
N MET A 108 7.28 -24.90 46.69
CA MET A 108 7.31 -25.40 48.06
C MET A 108 5.96 -26.01 48.42
N PHE A 109 5.89 -27.35 48.39
CA PHE A 109 4.87 -28.10 49.12
C PHE A 109 5.31 -28.25 50.57
N TYR A 110 4.67 -27.53 51.49
CA TYR A 110 4.77 -27.81 52.92
C TYR A 110 3.75 -28.89 53.29
N ASP A 111 4.15 -30.17 53.32
CA ASP A 111 3.46 -31.18 54.13
C ASP A 111 4.12 -31.17 55.52
N LYS A 112 3.44 -30.54 56.49
CA LYS A 112 3.69 -30.79 57.90
C LYS A 112 2.37 -31.19 58.54
N ARG A 113 2.08 -32.49 58.51
CA ARG A 113 1.12 -33.12 59.41
C ARG A 113 1.77 -33.34 60.79
N LYS A 114 0.99 -33.06 61.83
CA LYS A 114 1.29 -33.21 63.26
C LYS A 114 1.67 -34.63 63.63
#